data_AF-A0AAQ0QAT7-F1
#
_entry.id   AF-A0AAQ0QAT7-F1
#
_cell.length_a   1.000
_cell.length_b   1.000
_cell.length_c   1.000
_cell.angle_alpha   90.00
_cell.angle_beta   90.00
_cell.angle_gamma   90.00
#
_symmetry.space_group_name_H-M   'P 1'
#
loop_
_entity.id
_entity.type
_entity.pdbx_description
1 polymer ?
#
loop_
_entity_poly.entity_id
_entity_poly.type
_entity_poly.pdbx_seq_one_letter_code
_entity_poly.pdbx_strand_id
1 'polypeptide(L)'
;MVTRKLIDALYRKYNRPPASTDELNFSLLFDYALENHGIVIDEDDLFIGSVDPSSPFARIPLRHIHEIFEFENQIAIVLRNSIVFLSKSDSKVNVHLRMEKPSVWSRIKDSLLYRD
;
A
#
# COMPACT_ATOMS: atom_id res chain seq x y z
N MET A 1 16.77 2.18 -4.64
CA MET A 1 15.81 3.19 -5.15
C MET A 1 14.62 2.46 -5.74
N VAL A 2 13.40 2.71 -5.26
CA VAL A 2 12.20 2.05 -5.80
C VAL A 2 11.97 2.52 -7.25
N THR A 3 12.12 1.63 -8.21
CA THR A 3 11.94 1.96 -9.64
C THR A 3 10.47 1.81 -10.06
N ARG A 4 10.03 2.59 -11.05
CA ARG A 4 8.69 2.45 -11.64
C ARG A 4 8.41 1.03 -12.14
N LYS A 5 9.41 0.37 -12.73
CA LYS A 5 9.29 -1.01 -13.22
C LYS A 5 9.03 -2.00 -12.08
N LEU A 6 9.67 -1.81 -10.93
CA LEU A 6 9.41 -2.62 -9.74
C LEU A 6 7.99 -2.39 -9.22
N ILE A 7 7.57 -1.12 -9.07
CA ILE A 7 6.21 -0.78 -8.62
C ILE A 7 5.15 -1.43 -9.52
N ASP A 8 5.32 -1.32 -10.84
CA ASP A 8 4.40 -1.94 -11.80
C ASP A 8 4.39 -3.47 -11.68
N ALA A 9 5.54 -4.09 -11.39
CA ALA A 9 5.63 -5.53 -11.17
C ALA A 9 4.92 -5.96 -9.88
N LEU A 10 5.04 -5.18 -8.80
CA LEU A 10 4.36 -5.44 -7.53
C LEU A 10 2.85 -5.39 -7.68
N TYR A 11 2.30 -4.35 -8.33
CA TYR A 11 0.87 -4.27 -8.59
C TYR A 11 0.34 -5.41 -9.47
N ARG A 12 1.17 -5.95 -10.38
CA ARG A 12 0.77 -7.10 -11.21
C ARG A 12 0.82 -8.40 -10.43
N LYS A 13 1.88 -8.63 -9.65
CA LYS A 13 2.08 -9.83 -8.85
C LYS A 13 1.04 -9.93 -7.74
N TYR A 14 0.81 -8.82 -7.04
CA TYR A 14 -0.10 -8.72 -5.90
C TYR A 14 -1.37 -7.97 -6.29
N ASN A 15 -2.02 -8.41 -7.37
CA ASN A 15 -3.26 -7.79 -7.85
C ASN A 15 -4.51 -8.26 -7.09
N ARG A 16 -4.37 -9.25 -6.21
CA ARG A 16 -5.40 -9.82 -5.35
C ARG A 16 -4.85 -9.96 -3.93
N PRO A 17 -5.72 -9.85 -2.91
CA PRO A 17 -5.33 -10.15 -1.54
C PRO A 17 -5.02 -11.65 -1.37
N PRO A 18 -4.27 -12.04 -0.33
CA PRO A 18 -4.10 -13.44 0.05
C PRO A 18 -5.44 -14.08 0.43
N ALA A 19 -5.48 -15.42 0.54
CA ALA A 19 -6.71 -16.12 0.92
C ALA A 19 -7.08 -15.88 2.39
N SER A 20 -6.07 -15.73 3.26
CA SER A 20 -6.19 -15.31 4.64
C SER A 20 -5.16 -14.24 4.97
N THR A 21 -5.47 -13.36 5.93
CA THR A 21 -4.50 -12.41 6.50
C THR A 21 -3.33 -13.10 7.20
N ASP A 22 -3.49 -14.36 7.62
CA ASP A 22 -2.43 -15.15 8.27
C ASP A 22 -1.25 -15.47 7.35
N GLU A 23 -1.44 -15.33 6.02
CA GLU A 23 -0.36 -15.49 5.04
C GLU A 23 0.56 -14.27 4.97
N LEU A 24 0.16 -13.14 5.56
CA LEU A 24 0.95 -11.90 5.55
C LEU A 24 2.09 -11.99 6.56
N ASN A 25 3.29 -11.54 6.14
CA ASN A 25 4.45 -11.51 7.00
C ASN A 25 4.48 -10.26 7.90
N PHE A 26 3.62 -10.25 8.93
CA PHE A 26 3.56 -9.15 9.90
C PHE A 26 4.83 -8.99 10.74
N SER A 27 5.62 -10.05 10.92
CA SER A 27 6.89 -10.01 11.66
C SER A 27 7.82 -8.91 11.14
N LEU A 28 7.83 -8.68 9.82
CA LEU A 28 8.61 -7.60 9.20
C LEU A 28 8.27 -6.20 9.72
N LEU A 29 7.02 -5.96 10.11
CA LEU A 29 6.62 -4.67 10.68
C LEU A 29 7.17 -4.50 12.10
N PHE A 30 7.19 -5.59 12.88
CA PHE A 30 7.69 -5.55 14.25
C PHE A 30 9.22 -5.45 14.29
N ASP A 31 9.91 -6.15 13.39
CA ASP A 31 11.37 -6.20 13.34
C ASP A 31 12.00 -4.84 12.94
N TYR A 32 11.33 -4.07 12.08
CA TYR A 32 11.92 -2.90 11.45
C TYR A 32 11.16 -1.59 11.61
N ALA A 33 9.84 -1.65 11.84
CA ALA A 33 8.98 -0.47 11.82
C ALA A 33 8.38 -0.12 13.19
N LEU A 34 8.47 -1.00 14.19
CA LEU A 34 7.87 -0.73 15.51
C LEU A 34 8.42 0.55 16.16
N GLU A 35 9.74 0.69 16.24
CA GLU A 35 10.41 1.84 16.87
C GLU A 35 10.21 3.15 16.08
N ASN A 36 10.30 3.08 14.75
CA ASN A 36 10.32 4.27 13.90
C ASN A 36 8.92 4.76 13.50
N HIS A 37 7.96 3.85 13.40
CA HIS A 37 6.66 4.14 12.80
C HIS A 37 5.47 4.01 13.75
N GLY A 38 5.67 3.49 14.97
CA GLY A 38 4.58 3.31 15.94
C GLY A 38 3.52 2.34 15.42
N ILE A 39 3.98 1.16 14.97
CA ILE A 39 3.10 0.12 14.43
C ILE A 39 2.27 -0.50 15.54
N VAL A 40 0.95 -0.52 15.35
CA VAL A 40 0.01 -1.25 16.21
C VAL A 40 -0.93 -2.05 15.32
N ILE A 41 -1.13 -3.33 15.63
CA ILE A 41 -2.20 -4.13 15.04
C ILE A 41 -3.26 -4.31 16.11
N ASP A 42 -4.48 -3.91 15.81
CA ASP A 42 -5.64 -4.05 16.70
C ASP A 42 -6.83 -4.58 15.90
N GLU A 43 -7.40 -5.68 16.38
CA GLU A 43 -8.43 -6.47 15.69
C GLU A 43 -8.09 -6.71 14.19
N ASP A 44 -8.76 -6.00 13.29
CA ASP A 44 -8.66 -6.13 11.84
C ASP A 44 -7.96 -4.94 11.17
N ASP A 45 -7.24 -4.11 11.93
CA ASP A 45 -6.61 -2.89 11.44
C ASP A 45 -5.13 -2.77 11.82
N LEU A 46 -4.34 -2.28 10.86
CA LEU A 46 -2.96 -1.83 11.05
C LEU A 46 -2.94 -0.31 11.21
N PHE A 47 -2.36 0.16 12.32
CA PHE A 47 -2.14 1.57 12.61
C PHE A 47 -0.66 1.93 12.43
N ILE A 48 -0.41 3.10 11.82
CA ILE A 48 0.94 3.62 11.54
C ILE A 48 1.07 5.00 12.17
N GLY A 49 1.60 5.08 13.39
CA GLY A 49 1.71 6.32 14.18
C GLY A 49 2.58 7.43 13.57
N SER A 50 3.48 7.09 12.64
CA SER A 50 4.27 8.06 11.86
C SER A 50 3.51 8.71 10.70
N VAL A 51 2.27 8.30 10.44
CA VAL A 51 1.40 8.89 9.42
C VAL A 51 0.39 9.82 10.11
N ASP A 52 0.14 10.98 9.50
CA ASP A 52 -0.87 11.93 9.98
C ASP A 52 -2.24 11.24 10.18
N PRO A 53 -2.90 11.35 11.35
CA PRO A 53 -4.16 10.66 11.63
C PRO A 53 -5.32 10.99 10.67
N SER A 54 -5.28 12.12 9.97
CA SER A 54 -6.27 12.48 8.94
C SER A 54 -6.03 11.76 7.61
N SER A 55 -4.85 11.19 7.41
CA SER A 55 -4.50 10.41 6.24
C SER A 55 -5.21 9.05 6.24
N PRO A 56 -5.71 8.59 5.08
CA PRO A 56 -6.28 7.25 4.96
C PRO A 56 -5.24 6.13 5.11
N PHE A 57 -3.94 6.47 5.18
CA PHE A 57 -2.85 5.51 5.40
C PHE A 57 -2.42 5.39 6.87
N ALA A 58 -3.01 6.18 7.78
CA ALA A 58 -2.76 6.05 9.22
C ALA A 58 -3.43 4.80 9.82
N ARG A 59 -4.53 4.35 9.20
CA ARG A 59 -5.26 3.12 9.55
C ARG A 59 -5.58 2.34 8.28
N ILE A 60 -5.09 1.11 8.21
CA ILE A 60 -5.23 0.22 7.05
C ILE A 60 -5.91 -1.08 7.51
N PRO A 61 -7.12 -1.40 7.03
CA PRO A 61 -7.73 -2.69 7.29
C PRO A 61 -6.85 -3.83 6.75
N LEU A 62 -6.59 -4.86 7.56
CA LEU A 62 -5.71 -5.97 7.21
C LEU A 62 -6.16 -6.68 5.92
N ARG A 63 -7.47 -6.83 5.73
CA ARG A 63 -8.08 -7.39 4.50
C ARG A 63 -7.76 -6.63 3.21
N HIS A 64 -7.27 -5.40 3.29
CA HIS A 64 -6.85 -4.60 2.13
C HIS A 64 -5.36 -4.75 1.82
N ILE A 65 -4.60 -5.39 2.70
CA ILE A 65 -3.18 -5.67 2.50
C ILE A 65 -3.04 -6.90 1.61
N HIS A 66 -2.36 -6.72 0.49
CA HIS A 66 -2.10 -7.79 -0.46
C HIS A 66 -0.76 -8.48 -0.21
N GLU A 67 0.22 -7.77 0.34
CA GLU A 67 1.54 -8.30 0.70
C GLU A 67 2.27 -7.35 1.64
N ILE A 68 3.13 -7.90 2.49
CA ILE A 68 4.13 -7.15 3.27
C ILE A 68 5.50 -7.76 2.98
N PHE A 69 6.44 -6.94 2.50
CA PHE A 69 7.78 -7.44 2.24
C PHE A 69 8.86 -6.38 2.43
N GLU A 70 10.08 -6.87 2.65
CA GLU A 70 11.27 -6.07 2.81
C GLU A 70 11.86 -5.69 1.44
N PHE A 71 12.19 -4.41 1.25
CA PHE A 71 12.85 -3.93 0.05
C PHE A 71 13.93 -2.89 0.37
N GLU A 72 15.20 -3.24 0.14
CA GLU A 72 16.35 -2.38 0.45
C GLU A 72 16.27 -1.82 1.89
N ASN A 73 16.19 -0.50 2.06
CA ASN A 73 16.06 0.17 3.37
C ASN A 73 14.60 0.50 3.74
N GLN A 74 13.64 -0.21 3.15
CA GLN A 74 12.21 0.03 3.35
C GLN A 74 11.44 -1.26 3.60
N ILE A 75 10.29 -1.14 4.28
CA ILE A 75 9.23 -2.15 4.31
C ILE A 75 8.10 -1.65 3.42
N ALA A 76 7.65 -2.49 2.50
CA ALA A 76 6.57 -2.19 1.58
C ALA A 76 5.30 -2.91 2.01
N ILE A 77 4.22 -2.15 2.21
CA ILE A 77 2.86 -2.64 2.44
C ILE A 77 2.09 -2.42 1.14
N VAL A 78 1.80 -3.50 0.43
CA VAL A 78 1.11 -3.47 -0.86
C VAL A 78 -0.39 -3.48 -0.62
N LEU A 79 -1.08 -2.50 -1.19
CA LEU A 79 -2.54 -2.40 -1.24
C LEU A 79 -2.98 -2.51 -2.70
N ARG A 80 -4.29 -2.61 -2.93
CA ARG A 80 -4.88 -2.72 -4.27
C ARG A 80 -4.38 -1.65 -5.25
N ASN A 81 -4.46 -0.38 -4.84
CA ASN A 81 -4.16 0.79 -5.69
C ASN A 81 -3.06 1.69 -5.10
N SER A 82 -2.36 1.23 -4.06
CA SER A 82 -1.31 2.00 -3.40
C SER A 82 -0.23 1.08 -2.83
N ILE A 83 0.97 1.61 -2.63
CA ILE A 83 2.02 0.93 -1.86
C ILE A 83 2.53 1.92 -0.84
N VAL A 84 2.49 1.54 0.43
CA VAL A 84 3.04 2.33 1.54
C VAL A 84 4.44 1.82 1.82
N PHE A 85 5.43 2.69 1.74
CA PHE A 85 6.83 2.41 2.02
C PHE A 85 7.22 3.05 3.34
N LEU A 86 7.60 2.21 4.30
CA LEU A 86 8.09 2.58 5.61
C LEU A 86 9.62 2.51 5.61
N SER A 87 10.29 3.55 6.10
CA SER A 87 11.75 3.59 6.20
C SER A 87 12.24 2.79 7.40
N LYS A 88 13.28 1.96 7.22
CA LYS A 88 13.81 1.18 8.37
C LYS A 88 14.67 2.00 9.32
N SER A 89 15.05 3.22 8.93
CA SER A 89 16.04 4.02 9.64
C SER A 89 15.49 5.33 10.23
N ASP A 90 14.29 5.74 9.82
CA ASP A 90 13.63 6.95 10.32
C ASP A 90 12.10 6.84 10.17
N SER A 91 11.36 7.82 10.67
CA SER A 91 9.89 7.83 10.63
C SER A 91 9.30 8.21 9.26
N LYS A 92 10.10 8.30 8.19
CA LYS A 92 9.61 8.75 6.88
C LYS A 92 8.75 7.68 6.22
N VAL A 93 7.56 8.10 5.80
CA VAL A 93 6.62 7.27 5.03
C VAL A 93 6.46 7.85 3.63
N ASN A 94 6.54 6.99 2.62
CA ASN A 94 6.25 7.36 1.23
C ASN A 94 5.11 6.52 0.70
N VAL A 95 4.13 7.14 0.04
CA VAL A 95 3.01 6.41 -0.56
C VAL A 95 3.05 6.57 -2.06
N HIS A 96 3.11 5.45 -2.77
CA HIS A 96 2.88 5.43 -4.20
C HIS A 96 1.41 5.16 -4.49
N LEU A 97 0.75 6.03 -5.25
CA LEU A 97 -0.62 5.85 -5.71
C LEU A 97 -0.63 5.39 -7.17
N ARG A 98 -1.33 4.29 -7.45
CA ARG A 98 -1.62 3.86 -8.81
C ARG A 98 -2.72 4.75 -9.36
N MET A 99 -2.34 5.70 -10.22
CA MET A 99 -3.34 6.41 -11.03
C MET A 99 -3.95 5.42 -12.02
N GLU A 100 -5.20 5.02 -11.80
CA GLU A 100 -5.95 4.26 -12.79
C GLU A 100 -6.08 5.11 -14.05
N LYS A 101 -5.56 4.61 -15.17
CA LYS A 101 -5.86 5.23 -16.46
C LYS A 101 -7.34 4.98 -16.74
N PRO A 102 -8.10 5.99 -17.20
CA PRO A 102 -9.48 5.78 -17.60
C PRO A 102 -9.52 4.61 -18.60
N SER A 103 -10.39 3.65 -18.32
CA SER A 103 -10.57 2.48 -19.17
C SER A 103 -11.02 2.94 -20.57
N VAL A 104 -10.76 2.12 -21.59
CA VAL A 104 -11.25 2.44 -22.95
C VAL A 104 -12.77 2.65 -22.94
N TRP A 105 -13.48 1.90 -22.10
CA TRP A 105 -14.92 2.05 -21.91
C TRP A 105 -15.32 3.38 -21.25
N SER A 106 -14.57 3.84 -20.25
CA SER A 106 -14.84 5.15 -19.64
C SER A 106 -14.58 6.28 -20.64
N ARG A 107 -13.55 6.17 -21.48
CA ARG A 107 -13.28 7.15 -22.55
C ARG A 107 -14.38 7.20 -23.62
N ILE A 108 -14.96 6.04 -23.97
CA ILE A 108 -16.10 5.95 -24.90
C ILE A 108 -17.36 6.55 -24.27
N LYS A 109 -17.61 6.28 -22.99
CA LYS A 109 -18.75 6.84 -22.27
C LYS A 109 -18.65 8.36 -22.15
N ASP A 110 -17.46 8.87 -21.84
CA ASP A 110 -17.22 10.32 -21.74
C ASP A 110 -17.39 11.00 -23.10
N SER A 111 -16.91 10.39 -24.20
CA SER A 111 -17.09 10.98 -25.54
C SER A 111 -18.53 10.95 -26.05
N LEU A 112 -19.37 10.05 -25.52
CA LEU A 112 -20.82 10.03 -25.80
C LEU A 112 -21.59 11.02 -24.93
N LEU A 113 -21.16 11.28 -23.70
CA LEU A 113 -21.83 12.20 -22.77
C LEU A 113 -21.50 13.68 -23.00
N TYR A 114 -20.39 14.00 -23.69
CA TYR A 114 -19.99 15.38 -24.02
C TYR A 114 -20.31 15.78 -25.48
N ARG A 115 -21.21 15.04 -26.15
CA ARG A 115 -21.77 15.42 -27.46
C ARG A 115 -23.17 16.00 -27.29
N ASP A 116 -23.25 17.14 -26.60
CA ASP A 116 -24.38 18.09 -26.65
C ASP A 116 -23.83 19.51 -26.51
#